data_AF-A0A812TGR6-F1
#
_entry.id   AF-A0A812TGR6-F1
#
_cell.length_a   1.000
_cell.length_b   1.000
_cell.length_c   1.000
_cell.angle_alpha   90.00
_cell.angle_beta   90.00
_cell.angle_gamma   90.00
#
_symmetry.space_group_name_H-M   'P 1'
#
loop_
_entity.id
_entity.type
_entity.pdbx_description
1 polymer ?
#
loop_
_entity_poly.entity_id
_entity_poly.type
_entity_poly.pdbx_seq_one_letter_code
_entity_poly.pdbx_strand_id
1 'polypeptide(L)'
;MSVRACSVLSRKPFVAELQAISLRQVSGVTGVTGALGDGQSDIRGVMENKAGEQGLDLRMLAVFVATLEHLIHGDQRERLKQAWLVHELRPEGSTTGEGLLSVLEVFMAHYVYVSQKVDSGYALTLPKALEEVNTISRIYGGWPQIRSFIHDQVEKALLKKSSLTFDDAAEAADAVLLLFQEVSGAMCHDMERTFQTLRGGDRGLVRLSELRTADGGDLFRESVDYLRQLGALDETGRDAYVFMPNYMLGPSNCDGTTSFYDLCCPNSCEAYKGKLEQALMSAADHVDAVLRTIEDHSGSKLQDELLTKLKAMAKEQGDQVLIHGHAFADWLHQAFPRECPRPRAADFQGRAGAIPDAKTEFQATTALKADLFEW
;
A
#
# COMPACT_ATOMS: atom_id res chain seq x y z
N MET A 1 4.88 -45.39 -6.66
CA MET A 1 5.82 -44.33 -7.09
C MET A 1 5.67 -43.20 -6.09
N SER A 2 6.76 -42.84 -5.39
CA SER A 2 6.65 -42.12 -4.11
C SER A 2 6.63 -40.60 -4.29
N VAL A 3 5.57 -39.98 -3.77
CA VAL A 3 5.64 -38.61 -3.27
C VAL A 3 6.76 -38.54 -2.20
N ARG A 4 7.54 -37.47 -2.17
CA ARG A 4 8.35 -37.09 -1.00
C ARG A 4 7.88 -35.72 -0.53
N ALA A 5 7.46 -35.67 0.72
CA ALA A 5 7.01 -34.44 1.35
C ALA A 5 8.20 -33.55 1.73
N CYS A 6 8.10 -32.25 1.44
CA CYS A 6 8.84 -31.23 2.19
C CYS A 6 8.07 -30.95 3.47
N SER A 7 8.57 -31.45 4.60
CA SER A 7 7.89 -31.39 5.89
C SER A 7 8.78 -30.81 6.99
N VAL A 8 8.94 -29.48 7.01
CA VAL A 8 9.22 -28.70 8.23
C VAL A 8 8.53 -27.32 8.13
N LEU A 9 7.20 -27.29 8.28
CA LEU A 9 6.51 -26.04 8.61
C LEU A 9 6.77 -25.74 10.09
N SER A 10 7.76 -24.90 10.36
CA SER A 10 8.06 -24.45 11.73
C SER A 10 7.05 -23.39 12.16
N ARG A 11 6.41 -23.62 13.30
CA ARG A 11 5.27 -22.86 13.83
C ARG A 11 5.62 -21.38 14.03
N LYS A 12 4.78 -20.47 13.54
CA LYS A 12 4.74 -19.05 13.94
C LYS A 12 3.29 -18.56 14.03
N PRO A 13 2.95 -17.69 15.00
CA PRO A 13 1.68 -16.98 14.99
C PRO A 13 1.67 -15.90 13.91
N PHE A 14 0.62 -15.87 13.11
CA PHE A 14 0.42 -14.97 11.99
C PHE A 14 -0.14 -13.63 12.47
N VAL A 15 0.74 -12.65 12.73
CA VAL A 15 0.34 -11.30 13.22
C VAL A 15 1.07 -10.15 12.48
N ALA A 16 1.94 -10.44 11.49
CA ALA A 16 2.76 -9.41 10.84
C ALA A 16 2.82 -9.44 9.30
N GLU A 17 2.34 -10.49 8.63
CA GLU A 17 2.56 -10.69 7.18
C GLU A 17 1.35 -10.32 6.27
N LEU A 18 0.26 -9.77 6.83
CA LEU A 18 -0.87 -9.26 6.03
C LEU A 18 -0.86 -7.76 5.74
N GLN A 19 0.11 -7.01 6.28
CA GLN A 19 0.07 -5.54 6.21
C GLN A 19 0.52 -4.93 4.88
N ALA A 20 1.05 -5.75 3.98
CA ALA A 20 1.45 -5.33 2.64
C ALA A 20 1.04 -6.41 1.62
N ILE A 21 -0.23 -6.38 1.20
CA ILE A 21 -0.59 -7.10 -0.03
C ILE A 21 -0.04 -6.28 -1.19
N SER A 22 1.04 -6.77 -1.79
CA SER A 22 1.51 -6.23 -3.06
C SER A 22 0.50 -6.65 -4.13
N LEU A 23 -0.31 -5.71 -4.64
CA LEU A 23 -1.30 -5.90 -5.72
C LEU A 23 -0.63 -6.14 -7.09
N ARG A 24 0.41 -6.99 -7.12
CA ARG A 24 1.35 -7.23 -8.22
C ARG A 24 0.73 -7.79 -9.50
N GLN A 25 -0.54 -8.19 -9.51
CA GLN A 25 -1.21 -8.76 -10.68
C GLN A 25 -2.43 -7.99 -11.19
N VAL A 26 -2.92 -6.96 -10.46
CA VAL A 26 -4.16 -6.27 -10.84
C VAL A 26 -3.91 -5.07 -11.78
N SER A 27 -2.76 -4.40 -11.64
CA SER A 27 -2.53 -3.06 -12.20
C SER A 27 -1.37 -2.92 -13.19
N GLY A 28 -0.43 -3.87 -13.24
CA GLY A 28 0.81 -3.73 -14.02
C GLY A 28 1.81 -2.70 -13.46
N VAL A 29 1.49 -2.05 -12.35
CA VAL A 29 2.35 -1.06 -11.67
C VAL A 29 3.28 -1.76 -10.68
N THR A 30 4.58 -1.52 -10.80
CA THR A 30 5.59 -1.99 -9.84
C THR A 30 5.86 -0.94 -8.77
N GLY A 31 5.37 -1.14 -7.54
CA GLY A 31 5.82 -0.35 -6.37
C GLY A 31 4.75 0.01 -5.34
N VAL A 32 3.47 -0.07 -5.68
CA VAL A 32 2.37 0.32 -4.77
C VAL A 32 2.20 -0.71 -3.64
N THR A 33 2.07 -0.22 -2.41
CA THR A 33 1.74 -1.01 -1.22
C THR A 33 0.42 -0.58 -0.62
N GLY A 34 -0.53 -1.51 -0.51
CA GLY A 34 -1.79 -1.30 0.21
C GLY A 34 -1.75 -1.96 1.59
N ALA A 35 -2.32 -1.26 2.57
CA ALA A 35 -2.66 -1.82 3.88
C ALA A 35 -4.14 -2.24 3.89
N LEU A 36 -4.52 -3.12 4.82
CA LEU A 36 -5.87 -3.69 4.92
C LEU A 36 -6.77 -2.85 5.85
N GLY A 37 -7.95 -2.45 5.36
CA GLY A 37 -8.93 -1.65 6.09
C GLY A 37 -9.92 -2.48 6.95
N ASP A 38 -10.78 -1.80 7.72
CA ASP A 38 -11.64 -2.46 8.73
C ASP A 38 -12.84 -3.25 8.16
N GLY A 39 -13.33 -2.93 6.96
CA GLY A 39 -14.26 -3.80 6.22
C GLY A 39 -13.66 -5.17 5.87
N GLN A 40 -12.34 -5.30 6.00
CA GLN A 40 -11.61 -6.55 5.92
C GLN A 40 -11.23 -7.13 7.31
N SER A 41 -11.49 -6.47 8.44
CA SER A 41 -11.25 -7.10 9.75
C SER A 41 -12.18 -8.30 9.98
N ASP A 42 -13.41 -8.24 9.48
CA ASP A 42 -14.32 -9.37 9.38
C ASP A 42 -13.79 -10.49 8.46
N ILE A 43 -13.25 -10.15 7.29
CA ILE A 43 -12.73 -11.13 6.32
C ILE A 43 -11.44 -11.77 6.82
N ARG A 44 -10.52 -10.97 7.37
CA ARG A 44 -9.29 -11.41 8.03
C ARG A 44 -9.64 -12.29 9.22
N GLY A 45 -10.58 -11.88 10.07
CA GLY A 45 -11.09 -12.68 11.18
C GLY A 45 -11.71 -14.01 10.73
N VAL A 46 -12.51 -14.02 9.66
CA VAL A 46 -13.04 -15.25 9.06
C VAL A 46 -11.92 -16.16 8.54
N MET A 47 -10.85 -15.61 7.97
CA MET A 47 -9.73 -16.38 7.44
C MET A 47 -8.78 -16.87 8.55
N GLU A 48 -8.50 -16.07 9.57
CA GLU A 48 -7.76 -16.47 10.78
C GLU A 48 -8.51 -17.59 11.53
N ASN A 49 -9.83 -17.46 11.69
CA ASN A 49 -10.68 -18.50 12.29
C ASN A 49 -10.72 -19.80 11.47
N LYS A 50 -10.60 -19.72 10.13
CA LYS A 50 -10.53 -20.90 9.24
C LYS A 50 -9.14 -21.54 9.19
N ALA A 51 -8.09 -20.73 9.27
CA ALA A 51 -6.70 -21.18 9.31
C ALA A 51 -6.33 -21.86 10.64
N GLY A 52 -6.87 -21.35 11.75
CA GLY A 52 -6.50 -21.79 13.09
C GLY A 52 -4.99 -21.69 13.34
N GLU A 53 -4.44 -22.57 14.17
CA GLU A 53 -3.00 -22.60 14.46
C GLU A 53 -2.12 -23.05 13.28
N GLN A 54 -2.69 -23.49 12.15
CA GLN A 54 -1.94 -24.07 11.03
C GLN A 54 -1.58 -23.06 9.93
N GLY A 55 -2.19 -21.86 9.95
CA GLY A 55 -2.01 -20.85 8.92
C GLY A 55 -2.84 -21.11 7.66
N LEU A 56 -2.77 -20.18 6.69
CA LEU A 56 -3.49 -20.28 5.42
C LEU A 56 -2.73 -21.20 4.46
N ASP A 57 -3.44 -22.15 3.85
CA ASP A 57 -2.92 -22.89 2.71
C ASP A 57 -3.03 -22.04 1.41
N LEU A 58 -2.36 -22.48 0.33
CA LEU A 58 -2.37 -21.77 -0.95
C LEU A 58 -3.78 -21.61 -1.56
N ARG A 59 -4.72 -22.51 -1.25
CA ARG A 59 -6.11 -22.41 -1.73
C ARG A 59 -6.86 -21.34 -0.96
N MET A 60 -6.70 -21.29 0.37
CA MET A 60 -7.28 -20.25 1.20
C MET A 60 -6.70 -18.87 0.85
N LEU A 61 -5.39 -18.79 0.60
CA LEU A 61 -4.76 -17.56 0.13
C LEU A 61 -5.31 -17.11 -1.23
N ALA A 62 -5.46 -18.02 -2.20
CA ALA A 62 -6.07 -17.70 -3.50
C ALA A 62 -7.53 -17.23 -3.37
N VAL A 63 -8.32 -17.85 -2.50
CA VAL A 63 -9.70 -17.41 -2.20
C VAL A 63 -9.72 -16.03 -1.54
N PHE A 64 -8.77 -15.75 -0.64
CA PHE A 64 -8.64 -14.43 0.01
C PHE A 64 -8.35 -13.32 -1.01
N VAL A 65 -7.34 -13.52 -1.87
CA VAL A 65 -6.97 -12.55 -2.92
C VAL A 65 -8.14 -12.32 -3.88
N ALA A 66 -8.76 -13.38 -4.39
CA ALA A 66 -9.92 -13.26 -5.29
C ALA A 66 -11.13 -12.57 -4.63
N THR A 67 -11.31 -12.74 -3.31
CA THR A 67 -12.37 -12.03 -2.55
C THR A 67 -12.06 -10.54 -2.47
N LEU A 68 -10.79 -10.17 -2.26
CA LEU A 68 -10.36 -8.77 -2.20
C LEU A 68 -10.48 -8.08 -3.55
N GLU A 69 -9.99 -8.72 -4.62
CA GLU A 69 -10.13 -8.22 -5.99
C GLU A 69 -11.60 -7.96 -6.32
N HIS A 70 -12.50 -8.89 -5.95
CA HIS A 70 -13.94 -8.72 -6.16
C HIS A 70 -14.53 -7.53 -5.38
N LEU A 71 -14.14 -7.34 -4.11
CA LEU A 71 -14.61 -6.22 -3.29
C LEU A 71 -14.08 -4.87 -3.77
N ILE A 72 -12.80 -4.82 -4.13
CA ILE A 72 -12.13 -3.62 -4.68
C ILE A 72 -12.81 -3.19 -5.98
N HIS A 73 -13.01 -4.11 -6.93
CA HIS A 73 -13.74 -3.81 -8.17
C HIS A 73 -15.23 -3.51 -7.96
N GLY A 74 -15.85 -4.07 -6.91
CA GLY A 74 -17.22 -3.74 -6.50
C GLY A 74 -17.35 -2.30 -6.02
N ASP A 75 -16.48 -1.88 -5.10
CA ASP A 75 -16.44 -0.52 -4.54
C ASP A 75 -16.14 0.53 -5.62
N GLN A 76 -15.19 0.23 -6.52
CA GLN A 76 -14.88 1.04 -7.71
C GLN A 76 -16.14 1.28 -8.57
N ARG A 77 -16.85 0.22 -8.95
CA ARG A 77 -18.04 0.37 -9.80
C ARG A 77 -19.19 1.07 -9.09
N GLU A 78 -19.42 0.81 -7.81
CA GLU A 78 -20.49 1.49 -7.07
C GLU A 78 -20.18 2.99 -6.92
N ARG A 79 -18.94 3.39 -6.63
CA ARG A 79 -18.53 4.81 -6.63
C ARG A 79 -18.77 5.50 -7.97
N LEU A 80 -18.42 4.85 -9.08
CA LEU A 80 -18.65 5.39 -10.41
C LEU A 80 -20.14 5.49 -10.74
N LYS A 81 -20.92 4.49 -10.35
CA LYS A 81 -22.39 4.50 -10.48
C LYS A 81 -23.03 5.63 -9.67
N GLN A 82 -22.56 5.91 -8.46
CA GLN A 82 -23.05 7.04 -7.67
C GLN A 82 -22.68 8.37 -8.33
N ALA A 83 -21.44 8.53 -8.82
CA ALA A 83 -21.03 9.69 -9.61
C ALA A 83 -21.88 9.87 -10.89
N TRP A 84 -22.25 8.78 -11.57
CA TRP A 84 -23.12 8.79 -12.75
C TRP A 84 -24.56 9.20 -12.39
N LEU A 85 -25.13 8.62 -11.32
CA LEU A 85 -26.51 8.87 -10.89
C LEU A 85 -26.73 10.31 -10.38
N VAL A 86 -25.76 10.93 -9.72
CA VAL A 86 -25.91 12.34 -9.29
C VAL A 86 -25.94 13.32 -10.47
N HIS A 87 -25.38 12.95 -11.62
CA HIS A 87 -25.52 13.70 -12.87
C HIS A 87 -26.88 13.44 -13.58
N GLU A 88 -27.83 12.79 -12.91
CA GLU A 88 -29.15 12.40 -13.43
C GLU A 88 -29.09 11.49 -14.68
N LEU A 89 -27.95 10.82 -14.89
CA LEU A 89 -27.74 9.90 -16.01
C LEU A 89 -28.37 8.53 -15.71
N ARG A 90 -29.05 7.95 -16.71
CA ARG A 90 -29.64 6.61 -16.64
C ARG A 90 -28.55 5.53 -16.73
N PRO A 91 -28.70 4.34 -16.12
CA PRO A 91 -27.68 3.28 -16.18
C PRO A 91 -27.29 2.89 -17.62
N GLU A 92 -28.28 2.71 -18.51
CA GLU A 92 -28.11 2.42 -19.94
C GLU A 92 -28.04 3.69 -20.79
N GLY A 93 -27.86 4.84 -20.15
CA GLY A 93 -27.75 6.14 -20.77
C GLY A 93 -26.38 6.39 -21.38
N SER A 94 -26.24 7.59 -21.95
CA SER A 94 -24.96 8.09 -22.46
C SER A 94 -24.85 9.58 -22.21
N THR A 95 -23.62 10.09 -22.25
CA THR A 95 -23.29 11.48 -21.94
C THR A 95 -22.32 12.07 -22.96
N THR A 96 -22.07 13.38 -22.86
CA THR A 96 -21.08 14.12 -23.64
C THR A 96 -19.69 14.00 -23.02
N GLY A 97 -18.64 14.47 -23.71
CA GLY A 97 -17.30 14.58 -23.13
C GLY A 97 -17.26 15.43 -21.86
N GLU A 98 -17.94 16.57 -21.84
CA GLU A 98 -18.06 17.43 -20.65
C GLU A 98 -18.78 16.72 -19.49
N GLY A 99 -19.82 15.96 -19.81
CA GLY A 99 -20.53 15.15 -18.81
C GLY A 99 -19.67 14.03 -18.24
N LEU A 100 -18.89 13.33 -19.08
CA LEU A 100 -17.97 12.30 -18.60
C LEU A 100 -16.83 12.90 -17.74
N LEU A 101 -16.27 14.04 -18.15
CA LEU A 101 -15.28 14.78 -17.37
C LEU A 101 -15.80 15.08 -15.95
N SER A 102 -17.01 15.62 -15.85
CA SER A 102 -17.64 15.93 -14.56
C SER A 102 -17.95 14.67 -13.73
N VAL A 103 -18.39 13.58 -14.37
CA VAL A 103 -18.57 12.27 -13.70
C VAL A 103 -17.25 11.75 -13.13
N LEU A 104 -16.16 11.80 -13.90
CA LEU A 104 -14.85 11.30 -13.48
C LEU A 104 -14.20 12.19 -12.39
N GLU A 105 -14.41 13.51 -12.45
CA GLU A 105 -14.03 14.42 -11.36
C GLU A 105 -14.79 14.07 -10.06
N VAL A 106 -16.11 13.86 -10.11
CA VAL A 106 -16.89 13.45 -8.93
C VAL A 106 -16.50 12.05 -8.43
N PHE A 107 -16.24 11.11 -9.33
CA PHE A 107 -15.74 9.77 -8.99
C PHE A 107 -14.43 9.84 -8.22
N MET A 108 -13.45 10.61 -8.71
CA MET A 108 -12.18 10.79 -8.00
C MET A 108 -12.32 11.61 -6.72
N ALA A 109 -13.29 12.53 -6.66
CA ALA A 109 -13.60 13.25 -5.42
C ALA A 109 -14.05 12.29 -4.30
N HIS A 110 -14.92 11.33 -4.63
CA HIS A 110 -15.33 10.28 -3.69
C HIS A 110 -14.15 9.38 -3.23
N TYR A 111 -13.05 9.31 -3.98
CA TYR A 111 -11.84 8.56 -3.58
C TYR A 111 -10.91 9.35 -2.64
N VAL A 112 -10.72 10.65 -2.92
CA VAL A 112 -9.79 11.51 -2.16
C VAL A 112 -10.42 12.04 -0.86
N TYR A 113 -11.75 12.07 -0.76
CA TYR A 113 -12.46 12.70 0.37
C TYR A 113 -13.19 11.72 1.30
N VAL A 114 -12.48 10.76 1.91
CA VAL A 114 -12.99 10.02 3.08
C VAL A 114 -11.90 9.76 4.15
N SER A 115 -11.23 10.81 4.63
CA SER A 115 -10.34 10.71 5.80
C SER A 115 -10.68 11.67 6.96
N GLN A 116 -11.68 12.55 6.81
CA GLN A 116 -11.99 13.61 7.79
C GLN A 116 -13.49 13.83 8.08
N LYS A 117 -14.39 12.94 7.66
CA LYS A 117 -15.81 12.98 8.04
C LYS A 117 -16.29 11.64 8.54
N VAL A 118 -16.90 11.69 9.73
CA VAL A 118 -17.50 10.56 10.46
C VAL A 118 -18.75 10.00 9.74
N ASP A 119 -19.38 10.81 8.89
CA ASP A 119 -20.53 10.41 8.07
C ASP A 119 -20.04 9.81 6.73
N SER A 120 -19.75 8.51 6.72
CA SER A 120 -19.32 7.78 5.51
C SER A 120 -20.45 7.70 4.47
N GLY A 121 -20.37 8.51 3.41
CA GLY A 121 -21.32 8.46 2.30
C GLY A 121 -20.93 9.35 1.13
N TYR A 122 -21.33 8.94 -0.07
CA TYR A 122 -21.18 9.71 -1.30
C TYR A 122 -22.04 10.99 -1.25
N ALA A 123 -21.62 12.04 -1.94
CA ALA A 123 -22.47 13.20 -2.15
C ALA A 123 -23.74 12.76 -2.89
N LEU A 124 -24.92 12.86 -2.26
CA LEU A 124 -26.18 12.39 -2.85
C LEU A 124 -26.81 13.36 -3.86
N THR A 125 -26.18 14.49 -4.16
CA THR A 125 -26.67 15.48 -5.13
C THR A 125 -25.51 16.15 -5.86
N LEU A 126 -25.71 16.49 -7.14
CA LEU A 126 -24.67 17.13 -7.97
C LEU A 126 -24.06 18.40 -7.34
N PRO A 127 -24.83 19.35 -6.73
CA PRO A 127 -24.24 20.54 -6.12
C PRO A 127 -23.26 20.21 -4.98
N LYS A 128 -23.54 19.17 -4.18
CA LYS A 128 -22.63 18.71 -3.12
C LYS A 128 -21.39 18.02 -3.70
N ALA A 129 -21.59 17.17 -4.71
CA ALA A 129 -20.49 16.49 -5.38
C ALA A 129 -19.49 17.48 -6.01
N LEU A 130 -19.99 18.56 -6.62
CA LEU A 130 -19.16 19.64 -7.16
C LEU A 130 -18.52 20.53 -6.08
N GLU A 131 -19.16 20.67 -4.91
CA GLU A 131 -18.55 21.32 -3.73
C GLU A 131 -17.38 20.49 -3.16
N GLU A 132 -17.50 19.16 -3.15
CA GLU A 132 -16.44 18.24 -2.77
C GLU A 132 -15.28 18.29 -3.78
N VAL A 133 -15.55 18.20 -5.09
CA VAL A 133 -14.54 18.41 -6.16
C VAL A 133 -13.78 19.72 -5.98
N ASN A 134 -14.49 20.83 -5.74
CA ASN A 134 -13.88 22.14 -5.50
C ASN A 134 -13.00 22.13 -4.23
N THR A 135 -13.50 21.56 -3.13
CA THR A 135 -12.76 21.44 -1.87
C THR A 135 -11.46 20.66 -2.05
N ILE A 136 -11.54 19.48 -2.68
CA ILE A 136 -10.41 18.59 -2.95
C ILE A 136 -9.39 19.28 -3.85
N SER A 137 -9.84 19.95 -4.91
CA SER A 137 -8.96 20.67 -5.85
C SER A 137 -8.09 21.75 -5.22
N ARG A 138 -8.42 22.18 -3.99
CA ARG A 138 -7.69 23.17 -3.20
C ARG A 138 -6.82 22.59 -2.09
N ILE A 139 -7.15 21.40 -1.57
CA ILE A 139 -6.44 20.79 -0.42
C ILE A 139 -5.51 19.65 -0.83
N TYR A 140 -5.83 18.93 -1.92
CA TYR A 140 -5.06 17.79 -2.37
C TYR A 140 -4.09 18.18 -3.48
N GLY A 141 -2.79 18.23 -3.16
CA GLY A 141 -1.73 18.73 -4.04
C GLY A 141 -1.62 17.98 -5.38
N GLY A 142 -1.98 16.69 -5.42
CA GLY A 142 -1.97 15.86 -6.64
C GLY A 142 -3.17 16.07 -7.57
N TRP A 143 -4.18 16.86 -7.18
CA TRP A 143 -5.41 17.03 -7.97
C TRP A 143 -5.18 17.54 -9.40
N PRO A 144 -4.26 18.49 -9.69
CA PRO A 144 -4.01 18.95 -11.05
C PRO A 144 -3.54 17.83 -12.00
N GLN A 145 -2.78 16.85 -11.49
CA GLN A 145 -2.27 15.73 -12.28
C GLN A 145 -3.39 14.73 -12.59
N ILE A 146 -4.20 14.37 -11.57
CA ILE A 146 -5.40 13.54 -11.73
C ILE A 146 -6.33 14.19 -12.77
N ARG A 147 -6.63 15.48 -12.62
CA ARG A 147 -7.52 16.22 -13.52
C ARG A 147 -7.02 16.22 -14.96
N SER A 148 -5.73 16.48 -15.17
CA SER A 148 -5.12 16.44 -16.52
C SER A 148 -5.32 15.06 -17.17
N PHE A 149 -5.13 13.99 -16.41
CA PHE A 149 -5.27 12.63 -16.95
C PHE A 149 -6.73 12.21 -17.15
N ILE A 150 -7.68 12.72 -16.35
CA ILE A 150 -9.11 12.58 -16.65
C ILE A 150 -9.42 13.20 -18.02
N HIS A 151 -8.92 14.41 -18.31
CA HIS A 151 -9.06 15.02 -19.63
C HIS A 151 -8.48 14.11 -20.73
N ASP A 152 -7.27 13.57 -20.56
CA ASP A 152 -6.65 12.64 -21.52
C ASP A 152 -7.51 11.38 -21.78
N GLN A 153 -8.11 10.78 -20.74
CA GLN A 153 -9.00 9.62 -20.92
C GLN A 153 -10.32 10.00 -21.62
N VAL A 154 -10.90 11.17 -21.32
CA VAL A 154 -12.10 11.67 -22.00
C VAL A 154 -11.82 11.92 -23.48
N GLU A 155 -10.71 12.58 -23.83
CA GLU A 155 -10.32 12.79 -25.23
C GLU A 155 -10.10 11.46 -25.96
N LYS A 156 -9.38 10.52 -25.35
CA LYS A 156 -9.16 9.16 -25.88
C LYS A 156 -10.48 8.40 -26.11
N ALA A 157 -11.49 8.58 -25.26
CA ALA A 157 -12.82 7.99 -25.46
C ALA A 157 -13.58 8.67 -26.62
N LEU A 158 -13.52 10.01 -26.72
CA LEU A 158 -14.14 10.78 -27.79
C LEU A 158 -13.58 10.48 -29.19
N LEU A 159 -12.32 10.05 -29.29
CA LEU A 159 -11.74 9.54 -30.55
C LEU A 159 -12.45 8.28 -31.07
N LYS A 160 -13.08 7.48 -30.18
CA LYS A 160 -13.82 6.26 -30.53
C LYS A 160 -15.30 6.53 -30.82
N LYS A 161 -15.95 7.40 -30.03
CA LYS A 161 -17.41 7.63 -30.01
C LYS A 161 -17.76 9.07 -29.66
N SER A 162 -18.80 9.63 -30.28
CA SER A 162 -19.33 10.97 -29.94
C SER A 162 -20.27 11.00 -28.73
N SER A 163 -20.68 9.84 -28.23
CA SER A 163 -21.57 9.68 -27.07
C SER A 163 -21.08 8.49 -26.25
N LEU A 164 -20.92 8.70 -24.94
CA LEU A 164 -20.13 7.84 -24.06
C LEU A 164 -21.04 7.16 -23.04
N THR A 165 -20.92 5.85 -22.89
CA THR A 165 -21.76 5.05 -21.97
C THR A 165 -21.13 4.91 -20.58
N PHE A 166 -21.84 4.27 -19.65
CA PHE A 166 -21.27 3.86 -18.36
C PHE A 166 -20.03 2.96 -18.51
N ASP A 167 -19.99 2.08 -19.52
CA ASP A 167 -18.81 1.24 -19.79
C ASP A 167 -17.59 2.06 -20.26
N ASP A 168 -17.81 3.09 -21.08
CA ASP A 168 -16.74 4.04 -21.47
C ASP A 168 -16.24 4.81 -20.24
N ALA A 169 -17.13 5.13 -19.31
CA ALA A 169 -16.77 5.73 -18.03
C ALA A 169 -15.98 4.76 -17.13
N ALA A 170 -16.30 3.47 -17.14
CA ALA A 170 -15.59 2.45 -16.38
C ALA A 170 -14.17 2.21 -16.92
N GLU A 171 -13.98 2.09 -18.26
CA GLU A 171 -12.65 1.99 -18.88
C GLU A 171 -11.77 3.20 -18.50
N ALA A 172 -12.35 4.40 -18.46
CA ALA A 172 -11.65 5.61 -18.06
C ALA A 172 -11.37 5.67 -16.55
N ALA A 173 -12.33 5.28 -15.71
CA ALA A 173 -12.20 5.26 -14.24
C ALA A 173 -11.11 4.30 -13.77
N ASP A 174 -11.05 3.09 -14.34
CA ASP A 174 -10.00 2.10 -14.05
C ASP A 174 -8.62 2.70 -14.36
N ALA A 175 -8.46 3.34 -15.53
CA ALA A 175 -7.21 3.99 -15.92
C ALA A 175 -6.83 5.16 -14.98
N VAL A 176 -7.78 6.02 -14.61
CA VAL A 176 -7.54 7.16 -13.72
C VAL A 176 -7.15 6.68 -12.32
N LEU A 177 -7.74 5.59 -11.83
CA LEU A 177 -7.39 5.02 -10.53
C LEU A 177 -5.98 4.41 -10.51
N LEU A 178 -5.51 3.83 -11.63
CA LEU A 178 -4.12 3.40 -11.77
C LEU A 178 -3.14 4.57 -11.62
N LEU A 179 -3.41 5.71 -12.28
CA LEU A 179 -2.59 6.91 -12.07
C LEU A 179 -2.70 7.44 -10.63
N PHE A 180 -3.89 7.40 -10.02
CA PHE A 180 -4.07 7.86 -8.64
C PHE A 180 -3.15 7.12 -7.65
N GLN A 181 -2.93 5.82 -7.86
CA GLN A 181 -1.99 5.01 -7.08
C GLN A 181 -0.52 5.47 -7.21
N GLU A 182 -0.15 6.11 -8.31
CA GLU A 182 1.18 6.71 -8.49
C GLU A 182 1.24 8.14 -7.93
N VAL A 183 0.17 8.92 -8.11
CA VAL A 183 0.10 10.33 -7.69
C VAL A 183 -0.04 10.51 -6.17
N SER A 184 -0.71 9.60 -5.45
CA SER A 184 -0.77 9.63 -3.98
C SER A 184 0.62 9.52 -3.34
N GLY A 185 1.53 8.77 -3.97
CA GLY A 185 2.93 8.66 -3.57
C GLY A 185 3.73 9.98 -3.63
N ALA A 186 3.21 11.04 -4.26
CA ALA A 186 3.92 12.31 -4.41
C ALA A 186 4.32 12.95 -3.06
N MET A 187 3.45 12.89 -2.05
CA MET A 187 3.79 13.38 -0.70
C MET A 187 4.92 12.58 -0.07
N CYS A 188 4.94 11.26 -0.27
CA CYS A 188 6.02 10.39 0.19
C CYS A 188 7.37 10.78 -0.45
N HIS A 189 7.38 11.09 -1.75
CA HIS A 189 8.59 11.55 -2.44
C HIS A 189 9.08 12.93 -1.97
N ASP A 190 8.17 13.84 -1.61
CA ASP A 190 8.54 15.11 -1.00
C ASP A 190 9.14 14.90 0.41
N MET A 191 8.56 14.01 1.20
CA MET A 191 9.09 13.64 2.52
C MET A 191 10.45 12.95 2.43
N GLU A 192 10.63 11.99 1.53
CA GLU A 192 11.92 11.36 1.21
C GLU A 192 12.97 12.41 0.82
N ARG A 193 12.57 13.46 0.09
CA ARG A 193 13.47 14.55 -0.30
C ARG A 193 13.89 15.38 0.92
N THR A 194 12.96 15.74 1.82
CA THR A 194 13.32 16.41 3.08
C THR A 194 14.29 15.56 3.90
N PHE A 195 14.05 14.26 4.08
CA PHE A 195 15.01 13.37 4.74
C PHE A 195 16.41 13.43 4.08
N GLN A 196 16.49 13.38 2.75
CA GLN A 196 17.75 13.44 2.00
C GLN A 196 18.53 14.76 2.16
N THR A 197 17.87 15.88 2.47
CA THR A 197 18.57 17.16 2.75
C THR A 197 19.30 17.17 4.10
N LEU A 198 18.95 16.24 5.00
CA LEU A 198 19.41 16.26 6.40
C LEU A 198 20.63 15.35 6.61
N ARG A 199 21.40 15.65 7.65
CA ARG A 199 22.58 14.88 8.02
C ARG A 199 22.17 13.44 8.41
N GLY A 200 22.66 12.46 7.66
CA GLY A 200 22.32 11.04 7.83
C GLY A 200 21.16 10.55 6.95
N GLY A 201 20.50 11.44 6.19
CA GLY A 201 19.47 11.07 5.21
C GLY A 201 19.99 10.18 4.09
N ASP A 202 21.27 10.33 3.74
CA ASP A 202 22.04 9.44 2.87
C ASP A 202 22.04 7.97 3.34
N ARG A 203 21.83 7.75 4.64
CA ARG A 203 21.73 6.44 5.30
C ARG A 203 20.33 6.19 5.89
N GLY A 204 19.32 6.97 5.51
CA GLY A 204 17.94 6.79 5.97
C GLY A 204 17.72 7.03 7.47
N LEU A 205 18.64 7.72 8.16
CA LEU A 205 18.59 7.94 9.62
C LEU A 205 18.94 9.39 9.96
N VAL A 206 17.94 10.18 10.35
CA VAL A 206 18.07 11.64 10.63
C VAL A 206 17.67 11.95 12.07
N ARG A 207 18.17 13.05 12.64
CA ARG A 207 17.81 13.44 14.02
C ARG A 207 16.40 14.03 14.05
N LEU A 208 15.55 13.55 14.96
CA LEU A 208 14.13 13.95 15.04
C LEU A 208 13.93 15.47 15.22
N SER A 209 14.81 16.11 16.01
CA SER A 209 14.77 17.55 16.21
C SER A 209 15.09 18.35 14.94
N GLU A 210 15.99 17.85 14.11
CA GLU A 210 16.39 18.50 12.85
C GLU A 210 15.29 18.33 11.80
N LEU A 211 14.73 17.10 11.69
CA LEU A 211 13.61 16.78 10.78
C LEU A 211 12.40 17.70 10.98
N ARG A 212 11.98 17.93 12.23
CA ARG A 212 10.84 18.81 12.56
C ARG A 212 11.09 20.31 12.32
N THR A 213 12.35 20.72 12.16
CA THR A 213 12.73 22.12 11.91
C THR A 213 13.24 22.37 10.50
N ALA A 214 13.26 21.33 9.66
CA ALA A 214 13.68 21.39 8.27
C ALA A 214 12.66 22.16 7.40
N ASP A 215 13.08 22.49 6.18
CA ASP A 215 12.11 22.86 5.14
C ASP A 215 11.27 21.62 4.76
N GLY A 216 9.95 21.77 4.69
CA GLY A 216 9.00 20.65 4.71
C GLY A 216 8.84 19.96 6.08
N GLY A 217 9.45 20.48 7.15
CA GLY A 217 9.39 19.92 8.51
C GLY A 217 7.97 19.79 9.09
N ASP A 218 7.03 20.58 8.56
CA ASP A 218 5.61 20.54 8.91
C ASP A 218 4.90 19.23 8.55
N LEU A 219 5.49 18.39 7.70
CA LEU A 219 4.99 17.06 7.38
C LEU A 219 5.26 16.02 8.49
N PHE A 220 6.10 16.34 9.49
CA PHE A 220 6.62 15.38 10.46
C PHE A 220 6.14 15.63 11.90
N ARG A 221 4.81 15.57 12.11
CA ARG A 221 4.14 16.08 13.32
C ARG A 221 3.74 15.00 14.34
N GLU A 222 3.89 13.73 13.99
CA GLU A 222 3.51 12.57 14.79
C GLU A 222 4.17 12.58 16.17
N SER A 223 3.44 12.09 17.19
CA SER A 223 3.94 12.09 18.56
C SER A 223 5.17 11.19 18.72
N VAL A 224 6.05 11.51 19.67
CA VAL A 224 7.23 10.68 19.96
C VAL A 224 6.80 9.27 20.39
N ASP A 225 5.69 9.15 21.09
CA ASP A 225 5.16 7.86 21.54
C ASP A 225 4.59 7.02 20.40
N TYR A 226 3.93 7.64 19.40
CA TYR A 226 3.54 6.98 18.16
C TYR A 226 4.77 6.47 17.40
N LEU A 227 5.78 7.33 17.17
CA LEU A 227 7.00 6.95 16.45
C LEU A 227 7.79 5.84 17.17
N ARG A 228 7.78 5.82 18.50
CA ARG A 228 8.36 4.75 19.31
C ARG A 228 7.60 3.44 19.15
N GLN A 229 6.27 3.49 19.23
CA GLN A 229 5.43 2.30 19.03
C GLN A 229 5.57 1.74 17.61
N LEU A 230 5.65 2.60 16.58
CA LEU A 230 5.94 2.23 15.19
C LEU A 230 7.34 1.59 15.01
N GLY A 231 8.24 1.77 15.98
CA GLY A 231 9.64 1.32 15.88
C GLY A 231 10.51 2.22 14.99
N ALA A 232 10.00 3.38 14.59
CA ALA A 232 10.68 4.35 13.74
C ALA A 232 11.79 5.13 14.46
N LEU A 233 11.94 5.00 15.79
CA LEU A 233 12.98 5.68 16.55
C LEU A 233 14.21 4.81 16.85
N ASP A 234 15.39 5.42 16.76
CA ASP A 234 16.59 5.04 17.48
C ASP A 234 16.77 5.99 18.68
N GLU A 235 16.76 5.42 19.88
CA GLU A 235 16.97 6.10 21.17
C GLU A 235 18.14 5.48 21.95
N THR A 236 19.09 4.83 21.26
CA THR A 236 20.29 4.24 21.90
C THR A 236 21.26 5.29 22.44
N GLY A 237 21.20 6.51 21.92
CA GLY A 237 21.99 7.67 22.34
C GLY A 237 21.26 8.63 23.27
N ARG A 238 21.77 9.86 23.39
CA ARG A 238 21.08 10.96 24.10
C ARG A 238 20.03 11.68 23.25
N ASP A 239 20.15 11.53 21.93
CA ASP A 239 19.32 12.17 20.92
C ASP A 239 18.47 11.11 20.22
N ALA A 240 17.21 11.43 19.92
CA ALA A 240 16.33 10.56 19.16
C ALA A 240 16.56 10.75 17.64
N TYR A 241 16.72 9.66 16.93
CA TYR A 241 16.82 9.61 15.46
C TYR A 241 15.63 8.86 14.87
N VAL A 242 15.30 9.16 13.62
CA VAL A 242 14.17 8.59 12.87
C VAL A 242 14.68 7.76 11.71
N PHE A 243 14.32 6.48 11.67
CA PHE A 243 14.48 5.61 10.51
C PHE A 243 13.45 5.99 9.44
N MET A 244 13.92 6.56 8.33
CA MET A 244 13.10 6.96 7.19
C MET A 244 12.16 5.85 6.71
N PRO A 245 12.61 4.62 6.37
CA PRO A 245 11.70 3.59 5.87
C PRO A 245 10.65 3.14 6.90
N ASN A 246 10.99 3.09 8.20
CA ASN A 246 9.99 2.80 9.24
C ASN A 246 8.96 3.93 9.40
N TYR A 247 9.37 5.18 9.17
CA TYR A 247 8.45 6.31 9.15
C TYR A 247 7.49 6.22 7.96
N MET A 248 8.03 6.13 6.73
CA MET A 248 7.23 6.14 5.50
C MET A 248 6.18 5.01 5.48
N LEU A 249 6.52 3.85 6.03
CA LEU A 249 5.63 2.70 6.12
C LEU A 249 4.69 2.72 7.34
N GLY A 250 4.59 3.86 8.04
CA GLY A 250 3.66 4.08 9.14
C GLY A 250 2.22 4.36 8.68
N PRO A 251 1.18 3.94 9.42
CA PRO A 251 -0.22 4.17 9.07
C PRO A 251 -0.61 5.63 8.82
N SER A 252 0.07 6.58 9.48
CA SER A 252 -0.11 8.04 9.26
C SER A 252 0.23 8.50 7.83
N ASN A 253 0.90 7.67 7.03
CA ASN A 253 1.26 7.94 5.65
C ASN A 253 0.48 7.04 4.67
N CYS A 254 -0.77 6.72 5.03
CA CYS A 254 -1.74 6.02 4.19
C CYS A 254 -2.99 6.88 3.97
N ASP A 255 -3.42 6.98 2.72
CA ASP A 255 -4.72 7.55 2.38
C ASP A 255 -5.81 6.50 2.59
N GLY A 256 -6.78 6.81 3.47
CA GLY A 256 -7.97 6.00 3.71
C GLY A 256 -8.93 6.05 2.51
N THR A 257 -8.66 5.24 1.49
CA THR A 257 -9.42 5.28 0.22
C THR A 257 -10.75 4.53 0.27
N THR A 258 -10.79 3.40 1.00
CA THR A 258 -11.97 2.52 1.09
C THR A 258 -12.03 1.89 2.48
N SER A 259 -13.17 1.28 2.85
CA SER A 259 -13.21 0.46 4.06
C SER A 259 -12.40 -0.84 3.94
N PHE A 260 -11.96 -1.25 2.75
CA PHE A 260 -11.29 -2.53 2.51
C PHE A 260 -9.77 -2.41 2.41
N TYR A 261 -9.25 -1.28 1.92
CA TYR A 261 -7.83 -1.03 1.78
C TYR A 261 -7.49 0.47 1.85
N ASP A 262 -6.28 0.74 2.35
CA ASP A 262 -5.64 2.04 2.37
C ASP A 262 -4.50 2.09 1.35
N LEU A 263 -4.28 3.26 0.78
CA LEU A 263 -3.24 3.52 -0.21
C LEU A 263 -2.05 4.18 0.48
N CYS A 264 -1.00 3.40 0.74
CA CYS A 264 0.14 3.82 1.55
C CYS A 264 1.35 4.25 0.71
N CYS A 265 2.31 4.93 1.34
CA CYS A 265 3.61 5.19 0.73
C CYS A 265 4.25 3.91 0.14
N PRO A 266 4.92 4.00 -1.03
CA PRO A 266 5.57 2.86 -1.68
C PRO A 266 6.62 2.16 -0.80
N ASN A 267 6.58 0.83 -0.77
CA ASN A 267 7.58 0.02 -0.09
C ASN A 267 8.66 -0.51 -1.05
N SER A 268 9.71 0.30 -1.21
CA SER A 268 10.89 -0.04 -2.02
C SER A 268 11.55 -1.37 -1.63
N CYS A 269 11.54 -1.73 -0.34
CA CYS A 269 12.09 -3.00 0.13
C CYS A 269 11.27 -4.21 -0.35
N GLU A 270 9.94 -4.12 -0.39
CA GLU A 270 9.09 -5.21 -0.89
C GLU A 270 9.18 -5.36 -2.41
N ALA A 271 9.40 -4.25 -3.14
CA ALA A 271 9.75 -4.32 -4.56
C ALA A 271 11.02 -5.17 -4.78
N TYR A 272 12.05 -4.92 -3.97
CA TYR A 272 13.33 -5.65 -3.97
C TYR A 272 13.22 -7.10 -3.48
N LYS A 273 12.52 -7.37 -2.38
CA LYS A 273 12.31 -8.73 -1.84
C LYS A 273 11.66 -9.66 -2.85
N GLY A 274 10.69 -9.18 -3.64
CA GLY A 274 10.11 -9.98 -4.73
C GLY A 274 11.11 -10.35 -5.84
N LYS A 275 12.18 -9.57 -6.08
CA LYS A 275 13.27 -9.97 -6.99
C LYS A 275 14.10 -11.09 -6.38
N LEU A 276 14.41 -11.00 -5.08
CA LEU A 276 15.12 -12.06 -4.33
C LEU A 276 14.31 -13.36 -4.30
N GLU A 277 13.02 -13.31 -4.01
CA GLU A 277 12.10 -14.46 -4.07
C GLU A 277 12.19 -15.15 -5.44
N GLN A 278 12.09 -14.38 -6.52
CA GLN A 278 12.18 -14.90 -7.89
C GLN A 278 13.55 -15.53 -8.21
N ALA A 279 14.65 -14.90 -7.78
CA ALA A 279 16.00 -15.43 -7.97
C ALA A 279 16.23 -16.73 -7.18
N LEU A 280 15.67 -16.82 -5.96
CA LEU A 280 15.87 -17.96 -5.07
C LEU A 280 15.04 -19.20 -5.45
N MET A 281 13.88 -19.05 -6.12
CA MET A 281 13.03 -20.18 -6.51
C MET A 281 13.73 -21.28 -7.32
N SER A 282 14.80 -20.95 -8.06
CA SER A 282 15.55 -21.90 -8.90
C SER A 282 17.06 -21.91 -8.62
N ALA A 283 17.51 -21.21 -7.57
CA ALA A 283 18.93 -21.12 -7.23
C ALA A 283 19.43 -22.40 -6.54
N ALA A 284 20.53 -22.97 -7.05
CA ALA A 284 21.26 -24.03 -6.36
C ALA A 284 22.14 -23.50 -5.21
N ASP A 285 22.57 -22.24 -5.30
CA ASP A 285 23.31 -21.50 -4.26
C ASP A 285 22.52 -20.22 -3.94
N HIS A 286 21.89 -20.16 -2.77
CA HIS A 286 21.10 -19.01 -2.34
C HIS A 286 21.98 -17.78 -2.07
N VAL A 287 23.25 -17.97 -1.67
CA VAL A 287 24.16 -16.86 -1.36
C VAL A 287 24.59 -16.16 -2.65
N ASP A 288 25.00 -16.92 -3.67
CA ASP A 288 25.35 -16.37 -4.98
C ASP A 288 24.15 -15.66 -5.66
N ALA A 289 22.95 -16.24 -5.59
CA ALA A 289 21.74 -15.61 -6.11
C ALA A 289 21.38 -14.28 -5.42
N VAL A 290 21.49 -14.22 -4.09
CA VAL A 290 21.30 -12.98 -3.31
C VAL A 290 22.36 -11.93 -3.69
N LEU A 291 23.63 -12.33 -3.83
CA LEU A 291 24.72 -11.40 -4.18
C LEU A 291 24.55 -10.78 -5.56
N ARG A 292 24.19 -11.58 -6.58
CA ARG A 292 23.90 -11.06 -7.92
C ARG A 292 22.73 -10.08 -7.89
N THR A 293 21.67 -10.41 -7.16
CA THR A 293 20.49 -9.55 -7.02
C THR A 293 20.80 -8.23 -6.28
N ILE A 294 21.77 -8.20 -5.36
CA ILE A 294 22.32 -6.96 -4.76
C ILE A 294 23.12 -6.15 -5.78
N GLU A 295 24.01 -6.80 -6.53
CA GLU A 295 24.89 -6.12 -7.49
C GLU A 295 24.08 -5.50 -8.64
N ASP A 296 23.05 -6.21 -9.11
CA ASP A 296 22.09 -5.72 -10.12
C ASP A 296 21.20 -4.57 -9.62
N HIS A 297 20.86 -4.54 -8.32
CA HIS A 297 19.97 -3.51 -7.74
C HIS A 297 20.73 -2.26 -7.28
N SER A 298 21.88 -2.42 -6.64
CA SER A 298 22.68 -1.32 -6.10
C SER A 298 23.73 -0.78 -7.07
N GLY A 299 24.02 -1.50 -8.17
CA GLY A 299 25.14 -1.22 -9.06
C GLY A 299 26.52 -1.40 -8.42
N SER A 300 26.58 -2.04 -7.24
CA SER A 300 27.80 -2.15 -6.42
C SER A 300 27.90 -3.49 -5.69
N LYS A 301 29.11 -3.88 -5.34
CA LYS A 301 29.35 -5.12 -4.59
C LYS A 301 29.03 -4.96 -3.11
N LEU A 302 28.41 -6.00 -2.56
CA LEU A 302 28.15 -6.11 -1.13
C LEU A 302 29.46 -6.03 -0.33
N GLN A 303 29.42 -5.32 0.80
CA GLN A 303 30.56 -5.20 1.72
C GLN A 303 30.91 -6.56 2.35
N ASP A 304 32.20 -6.84 2.57
CA ASP A 304 32.69 -8.13 3.08
C ASP A 304 32.06 -8.55 4.43
N GLU A 305 31.75 -7.60 5.30
CA GLU A 305 31.07 -7.88 6.58
C GLU A 305 29.63 -8.39 6.35
N LEU A 306 28.88 -7.76 5.45
CA LEU A 306 27.53 -8.18 5.08
C LEU A 306 27.54 -9.52 4.35
N LEU A 307 28.53 -9.77 3.49
CA LEU A 307 28.75 -11.07 2.85
C LEU A 307 29.04 -12.17 3.89
N THR A 308 29.83 -11.85 4.92
CA THR A 308 30.16 -12.77 6.00
C THR A 308 28.92 -13.12 6.83
N LYS A 309 28.09 -12.11 7.18
CA LYS A 309 26.79 -12.31 7.85
C LYS A 309 25.84 -13.17 7.01
N LEU A 310 25.73 -12.90 5.71
CA LEU A 310 24.88 -13.69 4.79
C LEU A 310 25.30 -15.17 4.75
N LYS A 311 26.60 -15.44 4.61
CA LYS A 311 27.15 -16.81 4.63
C LYS A 311 26.92 -17.53 5.96
N ALA A 312 26.99 -16.82 7.08
CA ALA A 312 26.67 -17.38 8.39
C ALA A 312 25.19 -17.79 8.48
N MET A 313 24.27 -16.90 8.09
CA MET A 313 22.83 -17.19 8.06
C MET A 313 22.49 -18.40 7.15
N ALA A 314 23.10 -18.49 5.97
CA ALA A 314 22.89 -19.60 5.05
C ALA A 314 23.34 -20.94 5.65
N LYS A 315 24.54 -20.95 6.28
CA LYS A 315 25.11 -22.15 6.90
C LYS A 315 24.27 -22.71 8.04
N GLU A 316 23.59 -21.84 8.81
CA GLU A 316 22.67 -22.26 9.89
C GLU A 316 21.40 -22.96 9.36
N GLN A 317 21.06 -22.78 8.08
CA GLN A 317 19.83 -23.27 7.46
C GLN A 317 20.10 -24.24 6.30
N GLY A 318 21.26 -24.91 6.30
CA GLY A 318 21.60 -25.92 5.29
C GLY A 318 21.82 -25.34 3.89
N ASP A 319 22.56 -24.23 3.82
CA ASP A 319 22.90 -23.46 2.62
C ASP A 319 21.70 -22.74 1.95
N GLN A 320 20.53 -22.72 2.60
CA GLN A 320 19.38 -21.90 2.21
C GLN A 320 19.33 -20.58 2.99
N VAL A 321 18.76 -19.53 2.39
CA VAL A 321 18.56 -18.23 3.03
C VAL A 321 17.08 -18.02 3.34
N LEU A 322 16.72 -17.89 4.63
CA LEU A 322 15.36 -17.62 5.08
C LEU A 322 15.04 -16.12 4.98
N ILE A 323 14.65 -15.66 3.79
CA ILE A 323 14.44 -14.24 3.49
C ILE A 323 13.28 -13.57 4.24
N HIS A 324 12.32 -14.34 4.77
CA HIS A 324 11.23 -13.87 5.65
C HIS A 324 11.59 -13.97 7.16
N GLY A 325 12.87 -14.17 7.49
CA GLY A 325 13.37 -14.21 8.86
C GLY A 325 13.83 -12.85 9.36
N HIS A 326 13.68 -12.61 10.68
CA HIS A 326 14.17 -11.39 11.35
C HIS A 326 15.65 -11.09 11.03
N ALA A 327 16.50 -12.13 11.04
CA ALA A 327 17.92 -11.97 10.78
C ALA A 327 18.21 -11.47 9.35
N PHE A 328 17.44 -11.93 8.36
CA PHE A 328 17.57 -11.45 6.98
C PHE A 328 16.97 -10.05 6.81
N ALA A 329 15.84 -9.75 7.46
CA ALA A 329 15.27 -8.39 7.47
C ALA A 329 16.22 -7.36 8.10
N ASP A 330 16.91 -7.73 9.19
CA ASP A 330 17.91 -6.87 9.85
C ASP A 330 19.16 -6.67 8.97
N TRP A 331 19.62 -7.75 8.31
CA TRP A 331 20.68 -7.69 7.33
C TRP A 331 20.30 -6.86 6.08
N LEU A 332 19.05 -6.93 5.61
CA LEU A 332 18.53 -6.09 4.53
C LEU A 332 18.51 -4.61 4.94
N HIS A 333 18.09 -4.30 6.18
CA HIS A 333 18.17 -2.94 6.70
C HIS A 333 19.62 -2.43 6.76
N GLN A 334 20.58 -3.27 7.17
CA GLN A 334 22.01 -2.89 7.15
C GLN A 334 22.56 -2.69 5.72
N ALA A 335 22.09 -3.47 4.74
CA ALA A 335 22.50 -3.35 3.34
C ALA A 335 21.86 -2.17 2.60
N PHE A 336 20.58 -1.90 2.89
CA PHE A 336 19.74 -0.90 2.20
C PHE A 336 18.98 -0.01 3.21
N PRO A 337 19.66 0.77 4.06
CA PRO A 337 19.05 1.45 5.20
C PRO A 337 18.10 2.60 4.82
N ARG A 338 18.10 3.03 3.54
CA ARG A 338 17.12 3.96 2.97
C ARG A 338 15.83 3.28 2.49
N GLU A 339 15.91 2.01 2.08
CA GLU A 339 14.81 1.32 1.41
C GLU A 339 14.10 0.34 2.35
N CYS A 340 14.89 -0.39 3.15
CA CYS A 340 14.40 -1.46 4.02
C CYS A 340 14.21 -0.98 5.46
N PRO A 341 13.01 -1.15 6.05
CA PRO A 341 12.75 -0.79 7.44
C PRO A 341 13.55 -1.67 8.39
N ARG A 342 13.98 -1.09 9.52
CA ARG A 342 14.54 -1.85 10.62
C ARG A 342 13.45 -2.74 11.23
N PRO A 343 13.63 -4.07 11.30
CA PRO A 343 12.64 -4.95 11.91
C PRO A 343 12.57 -4.77 13.43
N ARG A 344 11.41 -5.03 14.04
CA ARG A 344 11.30 -5.21 15.50
C ARG A 344 11.25 -6.71 15.81
N ALA A 345 11.93 -7.14 16.87
CA ALA A 345 11.88 -8.53 17.32
C ALA A 345 10.44 -9.02 17.62
N ALA A 346 9.57 -8.12 18.06
CA ALA A 346 8.15 -8.39 18.31
C ALA A 346 7.39 -8.89 17.08
N ASP A 347 7.69 -8.33 15.90
CA ASP A 347 6.99 -8.62 14.63
C ASP A 347 7.15 -10.09 14.22
N PHE A 348 8.32 -10.66 14.49
CA PHE A 348 8.67 -12.04 14.11
C PHE A 348 8.37 -13.08 15.19
N GLN A 349 7.92 -12.65 16.38
CA GLN A 349 7.59 -13.51 17.52
C GLN A 349 6.09 -13.77 17.68
N GLY A 350 5.24 -13.27 16.77
CA GLY A 350 3.78 -13.28 16.93
C GLY A 350 3.32 -12.45 18.15
N ARG A 351 4.17 -11.50 18.56
CA ARG A 351 3.96 -10.57 19.69
C ARG A 351 4.07 -9.12 19.24
N ALA A 352 3.81 -8.86 17.96
CA ALA A 352 3.60 -7.50 17.49
C ALA A 352 2.55 -6.87 18.42
N GLY A 353 2.92 -5.77 19.09
CA GLY A 353 1.96 -5.01 19.85
C GLY A 353 0.86 -4.50 18.92
N ALA A 354 -0.28 -4.09 19.48
CA ALA A 354 -1.27 -3.36 18.68
C ALA A 354 -0.55 -2.20 17.98
N ILE A 355 -0.62 -2.20 16.66
CA ILE A 355 0.02 -1.17 15.84
C ILE A 355 -0.73 0.14 16.13
N PRO A 356 -0.01 1.27 16.29
CA PRO A 356 -0.65 2.56 16.52
C PRO A 356 -1.76 2.79 15.49
N ASP A 357 -2.91 3.21 15.97
CA ASP A 357 -4.10 3.54 15.18
C ASP A 357 -4.71 2.38 14.37
N ALA A 358 -4.18 1.15 14.44
CA ALA A 358 -4.80 -0.06 13.88
C ALA A 358 -6.09 -0.53 14.62
N LYS A 359 -6.71 0.38 15.39
CA LYS A 359 -7.99 0.21 16.11
C LYS A 359 -8.94 1.41 15.93
N THR A 360 -8.56 2.43 15.16
CA THR A 360 -9.25 3.72 14.99
C THR A 360 -8.80 4.35 13.67
N GLU A 361 -9.61 4.59 12.63
CA GLU A 361 -11.04 4.32 12.35
C GLU A 361 -11.13 3.73 10.91
N PHE A 362 -12.24 3.48 10.21
CA PHE A 362 -13.67 3.80 10.35
C PHE A 362 -14.54 2.61 9.89
N GLN A 363 -15.72 2.42 10.50
CA GLN A 363 -16.72 1.46 10.03
C GLN A 363 -17.81 2.13 9.19
N ALA A 364 -17.76 1.93 7.88
CA ALA A 364 -18.94 2.07 7.04
C ALA A 364 -19.88 0.88 7.28
N THR A 365 -20.70 0.94 8.33
CA THR A 365 -21.75 -0.06 8.57
C THR A 365 -22.87 0.11 7.54
N THR A 366 -22.65 -0.40 6.32
CA THR A 366 -23.74 -0.68 5.40
C THR A 366 -24.59 -1.79 6.01
N ALA A 367 -25.71 -1.39 6.63
CA ALA A 367 -26.80 -2.30 6.92
C ALA A 367 -27.40 -2.79 5.60
N LEU A 368 -26.73 -3.77 4.98
CA LEU A 368 -27.12 -4.43 3.74
C LEU A 368 -28.50 -5.07 3.92
N LYS A 369 -29.53 -4.35 3.51
CA LYS A 369 -30.82 -4.96 3.19
C LYS A 369 -30.60 -5.86 1.98
N ALA A 370 -31.07 -7.10 2.07
CA ALA A 370 -30.81 -8.17 1.11
C ALA A 370 -31.57 -8.01 -0.23
N ASP A 371 -32.07 -6.81 -0.51
CA ASP A 371 -33.14 -6.54 -1.46
C ASP A 371 -32.61 -5.92 -2.78
N LEU A 372 -31.28 -5.86 -2.96
CA LEU A 372 -30.60 -5.12 -4.03
C LEU A 372 -29.91 -5.99 -5.10
N PHE A 373 -30.11 -7.31 -5.08
CA PHE A 373 -29.55 -8.26 -6.05
C PHE A 373 -30.54 -8.69 -7.15
N GLU A 374 -31.39 -7.78 -7.62
CA GLU A 374 -32.09 -7.92 -8.91
C GLU A 374 -31.75 -6.72 -9.81
N TRP A 375 -30.79 -6.95 -10.71
CA TRP A 375 -30.47 -6.19 -11.93
C TRP A 375 -30.13 -7.18 -13.03
#